data_AF-A0A832V2T1-F1
#
_entry.id   AF-A0A832V2T1-F1
#
_cell.length_a   1.000
_cell.length_b   1.000
_cell.length_c   1.000
_cell.angle_alpha   90.00
_cell.angle_beta   90.00
_cell.angle_gamma   90.00
#
_symmetry.space_group_name_H-M   'P 1'
#
loop_
_entity.id
_entity.type
_entity.pdbx_description
1 polymer ?
#
loop_
_entity_poly.entity_id
_entity_poly.type
_entity_poly.pdbx_seq_one_letter_code
_entity_poly.pdbx_strand_id
1 'polypeptide(L)'
;MAAKIKVNLINPKVNEIINSLSELIYDQNATQIIRNGALKITNALSNGNGSIEKRKNIALQVLEEMVSDNNLDMRTRTILFSTITLVESLSAE
;
A
#
# COMPACT_ATOMS: atom_id res chain seq x y z
N MET A 1 10.25 21.80 0.72
CA MET A 1 9.84 21.60 -0.69
C MET A 1 9.52 20.11 -0.87
N ALA A 2 8.28 19.71 -0.58
CA ALA A 2 7.86 18.31 -0.69
C ALA A 2 7.54 18.02 -2.16
N ALA A 3 8.29 17.12 -2.78
CA ALA A 3 8.00 16.65 -4.13
C ALA A 3 6.66 15.91 -4.10
N LYS A 4 5.60 16.57 -4.58
CA LYS A 4 4.35 15.90 -4.91
C LYS A 4 4.68 14.89 -6.02
N ILE A 5 4.63 13.60 -5.68
CA ILE A 5 4.69 12.53 -6.65
C ILE A 5 3.51 12.76 -7.61
N LYS A 6 3.80 13.17 -8.85
CA LYS A 6 2.80 13.20 -9.92
C LYS A 6 2.56 11.75 -10.34
N VAL A 7 1.66 11.08 -9.63
CA VAL A 7 1.21 9.75 -10.04
C VAL A 7 0.15 9.93 -11.13
N ASN A 8 0.48 9.54 -12.35
CA ASN A 8 -0.48 9.53 -13.45
C ASN A 8 -1.32 8.25 -13.32
N LEU A 9 -2.32 8.27 -12.42
CA LEU A 9 -3.08 7.08 -12.06
C LEU A 9 -4.44 7.07 -12.76
N ILE A 10 -4.54 6.19 -13.77
CA ILE A 10 -5.75 5.92 -14.54
C ILE A 10 -6.82 5.22 -13.67
N ASN A 11 -6.45 4.62 -12.52
CA ASN A 11 -7.36 3.86 -11.67
C ASN A 11 -7.62 4.58 -10.31
N PRO A 12 -8.86 5.02 -10.02
CA PRO A 12 -9.20 5.74 -8.78
C PRO A 12 -9.01 4.90 -7.51
N LYS A 13 -9.20 3.58 -7.58
CA LYS A 13 -8.98 2.70 -6.43
C LYS A 13 -7.51 2.59 -6.07
N VAL A 14 -6.61 2.64 -7.06
CA VAL A 14 -5.16 2.66 -6.81
C VAL A 14 -4.76 3.93 -6.07
N ASN A 15 -5.35 5.08 -6.41
CA ASN A 15 -5.13 6.32 -5.65
C ASN A 15 -5.60 6.20 -4.20
N GLU A 16 -6.79 5.63 -3.98
CA GLU A 16 -7.34 5.41 -2.63
C GLU A 16 -6.41 4.56 -1.77
N ILE A 17 -5.90 3.46 -2.33
CA ILE A 17 -4.93 2.58 -1.66
C ILE A 17 -3.65 3.34 -1.30
N ILE A 18 -3.10 4.11 -2.24
CA ILE A 18 -1.86 4.87 -2.02
C ILE A 18 -2.06 5.96 -0.96
N ASN A 19 -3.22 6.62 -0.94
CA ASN A 19 -3.54 7.61 0.07
C ASN A 19 -3.62 6.98 1.47
N SER A 20 -4.29 5.83 1.61
CA SER A 20 -4.33 5.06 2.86
C SER A 20 -2.92 4.69 3.36
N LEU A 21 -2.04 4.24 2.45
CA LEU A 21 -0.67 3.86 2.77
C LEU A 21 0.25 5.05 3.06
N SER A 22 -0.06 6.24 2.53
CA SER A 22 0.76 7.43 2.76
C SER A 22 0.85 7.81 4.23
N GLU A 23 -0.21 7.55 5.01
CA GLU A 23 -0.19 7.75 6.46
C GLU A 23 0.88 6.88 7.12
N LEU A 24 1.03 5.62 6.69
CA LEU A 24 2.03 4.71 7.24
C LEU A 24 3.45 5.05 6.78
N ILE A 25 3.63 5.51 5.54
CA ILE A 25 4.96 5.87 5.00
C ILE A 25 5.61 6.98 5.82
N TYR A 26 4.81 7.95 6.27
CA TYR A 26 5.27 9.12 7.02
C TYR A 26 5.06 9.01 8.54
N ASP A 27 4.52 7.90 9.04
CA ASP A 27 4.37 7.68 10.48
C ASP A 27 5.73 7.37 11.12
N GLN A 28 6.19 8.28 11.98
CA GLN A 28 7.42 8.11 12.75
C GLN A 28 7.31 7.02 13.81
N ASN A 29 6.09 6.67 14.23
CA ASN A 29 5.83 5.63 15.22
C ASN A 29 5.73 4.24 14.57
N ALA A 30 5.49 4.17 13.26
CA ALA A 30 5.49 2.89 12.54
C ALA A 30 6.89 2.27 12.52
N THR A 31 6.97 0.93 12.48
CA THR A 31 8.26 0.25 12.33
C THR A 31 8.83 0.49 10.92
N GLN A 32 10.14 0.31 10.75
CA GLN A 32 10.77 0.42 9.43
C GLN A 32 10.21 -0.61 8.43
N ILE A 33 9.79 -1.77 8.91
CA ILE A 33 9.14 -2.82 8.11
C ILE A 33 7.85 -2.28 7.51
N ILE A 34 7.01 -1.63 8.34
CA ILE A 34 5.75 -1.04 7.89
C ILE A 34 5.96 0.10 6.91
N ARG A 35 6.84 1.04 7.21
CA ARG A 35 7.15 2.14 6.27
C ARG A 35 7.64 1.62 4.92
N ASN A 36 8.58 0.66 4.94
CA ASN A 36 9.14 0.09 3.73
C ASN A 36 8.11 -0.73 2.95
N GLY A 37 7.26 -1.50 3.64
CA GLY A 37 6.18 -2.27 3.03
C GLY A 37 5.16 -1.37 2.32
N ALA A 38 4.71 -0.30 2.98
CA ALA A 38 3.81 0.69 2.39
C ALA A 38 4.40 1.36 1.14
N LEU A 39 5.71 1.66 1.15
CA LEU A 39 6.43 2.19 -0.01
C LEU A 39 6.50 1.17 -1.16
N LYS A 40 6.79 -0.10 -0.85
CA LYS A 40 6.83 -1.20 -1.84
C LYS A 40 5.47 -1.38 -2.52
N ILE A 41 4.38 -1.39 -1.75
CA ILE A 41 3.02 -1.52 -2.29
C ILE A 41 2.69 -0.34 -3.20
N THR A 42 2.97 0.89 -2.74
CA THR A 42 2.76 2.11 -3.53
C THR A 42 3.48 2.00 -4.88
N ASN A 43 4.77 1.65 -4.87
CA ASN A 43 5.56 1.48 -6.08
C ASN A 43 5.03 0.36 -6.99
N ALA A 44 4.63 -0.78 -6.40
CA ALA A 44 4.08 -1.91 -7.15
C ALA A 44 2.78 -1.53 -7.87
N LEU A 45 1.89 -0.78 -7.21
CA LEU A 45 0.61 -0.39 -7.81
C LEU A 45 0.77 0.77 -8.80
N SER A 46 1.59 1.78 -8.50
CA SER A 46 1.73 2.97 -9.36
C SER A 46 2.66 2.79 -10.55
N ASN A 47 3.78 2.10 -10.34
CA ASN A 47 4.88 2.00 -11.31
C ASN A 47 5.21 0.54 -11.67
N GLY A 48 4.47 -0.42 -11.13
CA GLY A 48 4.73 -1.83 -11.39
C GLY A 48 4.49 -2.21 -12.84
N ASN A 49 5.36 -3.09 -13.35
CA ASN A 49 5.22 -3.65 -14.68
C ASN A 49 4.21 -4.81 -14.69
N GLY A 50 3.31 -4.81 -15.67
CA GLY A 50 2.36 -5.91 -15.92
C GLY A 50 0.90 -5.55 -15.62
N SER A 51 0.04 -6.56 -15.64
CA SER A 51 -1.39 -6.41 -15.39
C SER A 51 -1.67 -5.88 -13.98
N ILE A 52 -2.85 -5.29 -13.78
CA ILE A 52 -3.29 -4.87 -12.45
C ILE A 52 -3.34 -6.06 -11.47
N GLU A 53 -3.70 -7.25 -11.96
CA GLU A 53 -3.74 -8.48 -11.17
C GLU A 53 -2.34 -8.91 -10.70
N LYS A 54 -1.32 -8.82 -11.56
CA LYS A 54 0.06 -9.09 -11.14
C LYS A 54 0.52 -8.11 -10.08
N ARG A 55 0.22 -6.82 -10.25
CA ARG A 55 0.55 -5.76 -9.28
C ARG A 55 -0.20 -5.96 -7.94
N LYS A 56 -1.47 -6.35 -8.01
CA LYS A 56 -2.31 -6.71 -6.87
C LYS A 56 -1.71 -7.86 -6.06
N ASN A 57 -1.29 -8.94 -6.73
CA ASN A 57 -0.69 -10.09 -6.04
C ASN A 57 0.60 -9.71 -5.31
N ILE A 58 1.44 -8.87 -5.93
CA ILE A 58 2.64 -8.33 -5.26
C ILE A 58 2.26 -7.49 -4.03
N ALA A 59 1.24 -6.63 -4.16
CA ALA A 59 0.77 -5.81 -3.05
C ALA A 59 0.24 -6.65 -1.87
N LEU A 60 -0.56 -7.69 -2.15
CA LEU A 60 -1.10 -8.59 -1.13
C LEU A 60 0.01 -9.36 -0.40
N GLN A 61 1.00 -9.87 -1.14
CA GLN A 61 2.14 -10.56 -0.53
C GLN A 61 2.89 -9.65 0.47
N VAL A 62 3.12 -8.39 0.10
CA VAL A 62 3.76 -7.43 1.01
C VAL A 62 2.88 -7.10 2.21
N LEU A 63 1.55 -7.01 2.03
CA LEU A 63 0.63 -6.78 3.15
C LEU A 63 0.63 -7.96 4.13
N GLU A 64 0.69 -9.20 3.66
CA GLU A 64 0.78 -10.39 4.50
C GLU A 64 2.06 -10.40 5.36
N GLU A 65 3.20 -10.00 4.76
CA GLU A 65 4.46 -9.81 5.49
C GLU A 65 4.32 -8.74 6.59
N MET A 66 3.64 -7.63 6.29
CA MET A 66 3.44 -6.53 7.23
C MET A 66 2.53 -6.93 8.40
N VAL A 67 1.41 -7.63 8.14
CA VAL A 67 0.46 -8.08 9.17
C VAL A 67 1.09 -9.10 10.11
N SER A 68 2.14 -9.80 9.67
CA SER A 68 2.92 -10.73 10.49
C SER A 68 3.85 -10.03 11.51
N ASP A 69 3.98 -8.70 11.49
CA ASP A 69 4.75 -7.96 12.49
C ASP A 69 3.99 -7.94 13.84
N ASN A 70 4.62 -8.51 14.87
CA ASN A 70 4.05 -8.58 16.22
C ASN A 70 3.97 -7.20 16.91
N ASN A 71 4.69 -6.18 16.40
CA ASN A 71 4.78 -4.85 17.01
C ASN A 71 3.79 -3.85 16.44
N LEU A 72 2.79 -4.32 15.67
CA LEU A 72 1.77 -3.44 15.11
C LEU A 72 0.85 -2.87 16.20
N ASP A 73 0.77 -1.55 16.27
CA ASP A 73 -0.29 -0.87 17.02
C ASP A 73 -1.67 -1.05 16.35
N MET A 74 -2.73 -0.73 17.09
CA MET A 74 -4.10 -0.92 16.62
C MET A 74 -4.41 -0.08 15.37
N ARG A 75 -3.89 1.16 15.30
CA ARG A 75 -4.12 2.05 14.15
C ARG A 75 -3.52 1.45 12.88
N THR A 76 -2.28 1.00 12.96
CA THR A 76 -1.56 0.39 11.86
C THR A 76 -2.27 -0.89 11.41
N ARG A 77 -2.71 -1.74 12.34
CA ARG A 77 -3.52 -2.94 12.00
C ARG A 77 -4.78 -2.56 11.23
N THR A 78 -5.53 -1.56 11.69
CA THR A 78 -6.75 -1.10 11.00
C THR A 78 -6.43 -0.63 9.58
N ILE A 79 -5.40 0.20 9.41
CA ILE A 79 -5.00 0.69 8.08
C ILE A 79 -4.60 -0.48 7.17
N LEU A 80 -3.84 -1.45 7.66
CA LEU A 80 -3.42 -2.62 6.88
C LEU A 80 -4.62 -3.47 6.45
N PHE A 81 -5.54 -3.80 7.36
CA PHE A 81 -6.73 -4.57 7.01
C PHE A 81 -7.62 -3.84 6.01
N SER A 82 -7.86 -2.54 6.20
CA SER A 82 -8.61 -1.73 5.22
C SER A 82 -7.91 -1.74 3.85
N THR A 83 -6.58 -1.65 3.85
CA THR A 83 -5.79 -1.68 2.61
C THR A 83 -5.86 -3.04 1.91
N ILE A 84 -5.86 -4.15 2.66
CA ILE A 84 -6.04 -5.50 2.10
C ILE A 84 -7.38 -5.57 1.36
N THR A 85 -8.48 -5.17 2.00
CA THR A 85 -9.81 -5.17 1.38
C THR A 85 -9.86 -4.30 0.11
N LEU A 86 -9.23 -3.13 0.14
CA LEU A 86 -9.15 -2.26 -1.04
C LEU A 86 -8.37 -2.90 -2.19
N VAL A 87 -7.21 -3.49 -1.89
CA VAL A 87 -6.37 -4.21 -2.86
C VAL A 87 -7.10 -5.43 -3.41
N GLU A 88 -7.78 -6.22 -2.58
CA GLU A 88 -8.62 -7.35 -2.99
C GLU A 88 -9.75 -6.93 -3.93
N SER A 89 -10.30 -5.72 -3.74
CA SER A 89 -11.34 -5.15 -4.59
C SER A 89 -10.84 -4.62 -5.95
N LEU A 90 -9.52 -4.61 -6.19
CA LEU A 90 -8.97 -4.30 -7.50
C LEU A 90 -9.35 -5.43 -8.47
N SER A 91 -10.18 -5.09 -9.45
CA SER A 91 -10.49 -5.93 -10.61
C SER A 91 -9.66 -5.48 -11.81
N ALA A 92 -9.35 -6.42 -12.71
CA ALA A 92 -9.00 -6.07 -14.06
C ALA A 92 -10.24 -5.44 -14.71
N GLU A 93 -10.15 -4.15 -15.05
CA GLU A 93 -11.04 -3.57 -16.07
C GLU A 93 -10.64 -4.11 -17.44
#